data_AF-A0A4V2EAE0-F1
#
_entry.id   AF-A0A4V2EAE0-F1
#
_cell.length_a   1.000
_cell.length_b   1.000
_cell.length_c   1.000
_cell.angle_alpha   90.00
_cell.angle_beta   90.00
_cell.angle_gamma   90.00
#
_symmetry.space_group_name_H-M   'P 1'
#
loop_
_entity.id
_entity.type
_entity.pdbx_description
1 polymer ?
#
loop_
_entity_poly.entity_id
_entity_poly.type
_entity_poly.pdbx_seq_one_letter_code
_entity_poly.pdbx_strand_id
1 'polypeptide(L)'
;MQFMQRLTPLPVPARSDASLAEVFLGNAAVKVETADWAASRGLDNEALHAIAIAIELLLKSYLLNVATDDDWNRANIGHDLAKALYYSTQAGLVPPPRVEWIISYLHPHFQRGGFQREASRSWPPGLARDACEVGRHLVQAIRLHVLHA
;
A
#
# COMPACT_ATOMS: atom_id res chain seq x y z
N MET A 1 14.88 -3.43 -16.11
CA MET A 1 15.34 -2.51 -15.05
C MET A 1 15.10 -1.09 -15.54
N GLN A 2 14.09 -0.42 -14.98
CA GLN A 2 13.62 0.88 -15.44
C GLN A 2 14.25 1.98 -14.58
N PHE A 3 14.67 3.07 -15.22
CA PHE A 3 15.39 4.22 -14.64
C PHE A 3 14.84 4.63 -13.26
N MET A 4 15.63 4.46 -12.20
CA MET A 4 15.42 5.20 -10.96
C MET A 4 15.71 6.68 -11.25
N GLN A 5 14.66 7.45 -11.54
CA GLN A 5 14.72 8.89 -11.33
C GLN A 5 15.25 9.13 -9.90
N ARG A 6 16.08 10.16 -9.71
CA ARG A 6 16.55 10.54 -8.38
C ARG A 6 15.33 10.77 -7.49
N LEU A 7 15.09 9.85 -6.55
CA LEU A 7 14.02 9.96 -5.58
C LEU A 7 14.33 11.11 -4.62
N THR A 8 13.32 11.91 -4.30
CA THR A 8 13.43 12.99 -3.31
C THR A 8 13.75 12.39 -1.95
N PRO A 9 14.77 12.87 -1.23
CA PRO A 9 15.01 12.43 0.14
C PRO A 9 13.80 12.69 1.05
N LEU A 10 13.65 11.87 2.10
CA LEU A 10 12.67 12.13 3.15
C LEU A 10 12.93 13.52 3.79
N PRO A 11 11.88 14.23 4.23
CA PRO A 11 12.01 15.54 4.87
C PRO A 11 12.94 15.51 6.10
N VAL A 12 13.76 16.55 6.24
CA VAL A 12 14.55 16.82 7.45
C VAL A 12 14.34 18.29 7.85
N PRO A 13 13.74 18.59 9.03
CA PRO A 13 13.21 17.63 9.99
C PRO A 13 12.02 16.84 9.44
N ALA A 14 11.74 15.68 10.05
CA ALA A 14 10.57 14.88 9.75
C ALA A 14 9.29 15.70 9.93
N ARG A 15 8.28 15.39 9.12
CA ARG A 15 6.94 15.96 9.23
C ARG A 15 5.98 14.86 9.65
N SER A 16 4.85 15.24 10.24
CA SER A 16 3.83 14.26 10.65
C SER A 16 2.44 14.86 10.58
N ASP A 17 1.48 14.06 10.14
CA ASP A 17 0.05 14.32 10.23
C ASP A 17 -0.64 13.08 10.80
N ALA A 18 -0.62 12.97 12.13
CA ALA A 18 -1.15 11.81 12.85
C ALA A 18 -2.66 11.61 12.64
N SER A 19 -3.42 12.71 12.54
CA SER A 19 -4.86 12.66 12.29
C SER A 19 -5.16 12.06 10.92
N LEU A 20 -4.46 12.49 9.88
CA LEU A 20 -4.63 11.91 8.55
C LEU A 20 -4.09 10.48 8.47
N ALA A 21 -3.00 10.18 9.20
CA ALA A 21 -2.47 8.83 9.31
C ALA A 21 -3.53 7.85 9.85
N GLU A 22 -4.27 8.24 10.90
CA GLU A 22 -5.35 7.44 11.48
C GLU A 22 -6.49 7.21 10.48
N VAL A 23 -6.92 8.27 9.76
CA VAL A 23 -7.94 8.17 8.71
C VAL A 23 -7.52 7.20 7.61
N PHE A 24 -6.26 7.28 7.15
CA PHE A 24 -5.76 6.38 6.11
C PHE A 24 -5.69 4.93 6.60
N LEU A 25 -5.25 4.70 7.84
CA LEU A 25 -5.21 3.37 8.45
C LEU A 25 -6.61 2.76 8.54
N GLY A 26 -7.60 3.53 9.01
CA GLY A 26 -9.00 3.09 9.11
C GLY A 26 -9.58 2.74 7.74
N ASN A 27 -9.41 3.61 6.76
CA ASN A 27 -9.86 3.36 5.38
C ASN A 27 -9.20 2.14 4.77
N ALA A 28 -7.90 1.94 5.01
CA ALA A 28 -7.18 0.80 4.47
C ALA A 28 -7.64 -0.52 5.10
N ALA A 29 -7.91 -0.55 6.40
CA ALA A 29 -8.43 -1.74 7.08
C ALA A 29 -9.77 -2.19 6.47
N VAL A 30 -10.68 -1.25 6.22
CA VAL A 30 -11.96 -1.53 5.53
C VAL A 30 -11.73 -2.06 4.10
N LYS A 31 -10.70 -1.58 3.39
CA LYS A 31 -10.34 -2.11 2.06
C LYS A 31 -9.78 -3.53 2.11
N VAL A 32 -9.02 -3.88 3.14
CA VAL A 32 -8.58 -5.27 3.36
C VAL A 32 -9.79 -6.18 3.60
N GLU A 33 -10.74 -5.78 4.43
CA GLU A 33 -11.98 -6.54 4.66
C GLU A 33 -12.82 -6.69 3.38
N THR A 34 -12.92 -5.62 2.59
CA THR A 34 -13.60 -5.64 1.29
C THR A 34 -12.93 -6.63 0.33
N ALA A 35 -11.60 -6.67 0.33
CA ALA A 35 -10.85 -7.59 -0.50
C ALA A 35 -11.01 -9.06 -0.06
N ASP A 36 -10.98 -9.33 1.25
CA ASP A 36 -11.25 -10.65 1.81
C ASP A 36 -12.64 -11.16 1.39
N TRP A 37 -13.66 -10.30 1.49
CA TRP A 37 -15.00 -10.62 1.02
C TRP A 37 -15.02 -10.94 -0.47
N ALA A 38 -14.43 -10.10 -1.32
CA ALA A 38 -14.38 -10.32 -2.77
C ALA A 38 -13.65 -11.63 -3.14
N ALA A 39 -12.49 -11.90 -2.52
CA ALA A 39 -11.72 -13.12 -2.73
C ALA A 39 -12.53 -14.37 -2.32
N SER A 40 -13.30 -14.30 -1.23
CA SER A 40 -14.19 -15.40 -0.80
C SER A 40 -15.32 -15.71 -1.80
N ARG A 41 -15.62 -14.77 -2.70
CA ARG A 41 -16.64 -14.88 -3.75
C ARG A 41 -16.04 -15.23 -5.12
N GLY A 42 -14.72 -15.40 -5.22
CA GLY A 42 -14.03 -15.62 -6.49
C GLY A 42 -13.92 -14.36 -7.37
N LEU A 43 -14.08 -13.18 -6.76
CA LEU A 43 -13.99 -11.88 -7.43
C LEU A 43 -12.55 -11.35 -7.32
N ASP A 44 -11.62 -12.02 -8.00
CA ASP A 44 -10.18 -11.78 -7.84
C ASP A 44 -9.78 -10.36 -8.27
N ASN A 45 -10.39 -9.81 -9.32
CA ASN A 45 -10.05 -8.48 -9.82
C ASN A 45 -10.46 -7.39 -8.82
N GLU A 46 -11.65 -7.51 -8.24
CA GLU A 46 -12.16 -6.65 -7.20
C GLU A 46 -11.32 -6.75 -5.93
N ALA A 47 -10.94 -7.97 -5.54
CA ALA A 47 -10.08 -8.21 -4.38
C ALA A 47 -8.71 -7.55 -4.55
N LEU A 48 -8.05 -7.79 -5.69
CA LEU A 48 -6.71 -7.26 -5.96
C LEU A 48 -6.72 -5.73 -6.13
N HIS A 49 -7.80 -5.15 -6.67
CA HIS A 49 -7.97 -3.70 -6.71
C HIS A 49 -8.10 -3.11 -5.30
N ALA A 50 -8.95 -3.72 -4.46
CA ALA A 50 -9.12 -3.29 -3.08
C ALA A 50 -7.81 -3.41 -2.29
N ILE A 51 -7.01 -4.47 -2.49
CA ILE A 51 -5.70 -4.61 -1.87
C ILE A 51 -4.69 -3.59 -2.39
N ALA A 52 -4.68 -3.26 -3.68
CA ALA A 52 -3.78 -2.21 -4.19
C ALA A 52 -4.04 -0.87 -3.49
N ILE A 53 -5.31 -0.50 -3.31
CA ILE A 53 -5.70 0.71 -2.55
C ILE A 53 -5.30 0.56 -1.07
N ALA A 54 -5.55 -0.60 -0.46
CA ALA A 54 -5.21 -0.83 0.94
C ALA A 54 -3.70 -0.67 1.20
N ILE A 55 -2.85 -1.28 0.37
CA ILE A 55 -1.38 -1.17 0.45
C ILE A 55 -0.94 0.28 0.29
N GLU A 56 -1.49 1.03 -0.68
CA GLU A 56 -1.19 2.45 -0.87
C GLU A 56 -1.47 3.25 0.41
N LEU A 57 -2.68 3.10 0.96
CA LEU A 57 -3.12 3.85 2.13
C LEU A 57 -2.35 3.46 3.39
N LEU A 58 -2.02 2.18 3.57
CA LEU A 58 -1.23 1.70 4.71
C LEU A 58 0.18 2.30 4.70
N LEU A 59 0.88 2.23 3.58
CA LEU A 59 2.25 2.74 3.49
C LEU A 59 2.29 4.26 3.63
N LYS A 60 1.30 4.98 3.09
CA LYS A 60 1.15 6.42 3.30
C LYS A 60 0.78 6.76 4.74
N SER A 61 -0.10 6.01 5.38
CA SER A 61 -0.45 6.18 6.79
C SER A 61 0.80 6.07 7.67
N TYR A 62 1.63 5.05 7.44
CA TYR A 62 2.90 4.90 8.14
C TYR A 62 3.78 6.13 7.97
N LEU A 63 3.97 6.60 6.73
CA LEU A 63 4.80 7.76 6.44
C LEU A 63 4.26 9.07 7.05
N LEU A 64 2.94 9.27 7.01
CA LEU A 64 2.27 10.41 7.67
C LEU A 64 2.52 10.41 9.18
N ASN A 65 2.70 9.24 9.79
CA ASN A 65 2.97 9.16 11.22
C ASN A 65 4.43 9.47 11.58
N VAL A 66 5.39 9.16 10.71
CA VAL A 66 6.81 9.12 11.10
C VAL A 66 7.76 10.01 10.30
N ALA A 67 7.37 10.49 9.11
CA ALA A 67 8.33 11.12 8.20
C ALA A 67 7.77 12.24 7.30
N THR A 68 6.48 12.22 6.93
CA THR A 68 5.94 13.08 5.87
C THR A 68 4.58 13.70 6.23
N ASP A 69 4.12 14.63 5.41
CA ASP A 69 2.75 15.18 5.38
C ASP A 69 2.01 14.75 4.10
N ASP A 70 0.73 15.12 3.93
CA ASP A 70 -0.06 14.76 2.74
C ASP A 70 0.50 15.35 1.46
N ASP A 71 0.93 16.61 1.50
CA ASP A 71 1.48 17.32 0.34
C ASP A 71 2.72 16.60 -0.19
N TRP A 72 3.64 16.20 0.70
CA TRP A 72 4.83 15.45 0.31
C TRP A 72 4.48 14.09 -0.28
N ASN A 73 3.54 13.36 0.35
CA ASN A 73 3.08 12.06 -0.15
C ASN A 73 2.44 12.17 -1.55
N ARG A 74 1.61 13.19 -1.79
CA ARG A 74 1.00 13.43 -3.11
C ARG A 74 2.05 13.78 -4.16
N ALA A 75 2.98 14.67 -3.84
CA ALA A 75 3.99 15.14 -4.79
C ALA A 75 5.02 14.05 -5.16
N ASN A 76 5.43 13.21 -4.20
CA ASN A 76 6.57 12.30 -4.38
C ASN A 76 6.18 10.83 -4.59
N ILE A 77 5.02 10.41 -4.08
CA ILE A 77 4.54 9.02 -4.16
C ILE A 77 3.38 8.90 -5.14
N GLY A 78 2.33 9.74 -5.00
CA GLY A 78 1.11 9.56 -5.79
C GLY A 78 0.53 8.15 -5.59
N HIS A 79 0.09 7.48 -6.66
CA HIS A 79 -0.44 6.10 -6.63
C HIS A 79 0.64 5.02 -6.84
N ASP A 80 1.91 5.36 -6.63
CA ASP A 80 3.05 4.48 -6.87
C ASP A 80 3.34 3.60 -5.64
N LEU A 81 2.83 2.36 -5.66
CA LEU A 81 3.03 1.38 -4.59
C LEU A 81 4.52 1.07 -4.34
N ALA A 82 5.35 1.01 -5.38
CA ALA A 82 6.77 0.71 -5.24
C ALA A 82 7.51 1.85 -4.51
N LYS A 83 7.20 3.11 -4.86
CA LYS A 83 7.73 4.27 -4.12
C LYS A 83 7.21 4.32 -2.69
N ALA A 84 5.93 4.03 -2.47
CA ALA A 84 5.35 4.01 -1.14
C ALA A 84 6.12 3.02 -0.24
N LEU A 85 6.36 1.80 -0.72
CA LEU A 85 7.10 0.79 0.03
C LEU A 85 8.55 1.22 0.27
N TYR A 86 9.21 1.71 -0.78
CA TYR A 86 10.59 2.20 -0.67
C TYR A 86 10.73 3.25 0.43
N TYR A 87 9.90 4.29 0.42
CA TYR A 87 9.98 5.36 1.42
C TYR A 87 9.61 4.86 2.81
N SER A 88 8.59 4.01 2.95
CA SER A 88 8.26 3.42 4.26
C SER A 88 9.43 2.62 4.83
N THR A 89 10.14 1.84 4.01
CA THR A 89 11.35 1.11 4.45
C THR A 89 12.50 2.06 4.79
N GLN A 90 12.70 3.15 4.04
CA GLN A 90 13.69 4.17 4.39
C GLN A 90 13.35 4.89 5.71
N ALA A 91 12.06 5.02 6.03
CA ALA A 91 11.58 5.57 7.28
C ALA A 91 11.57 4.57 8.45
N GLY A 92 11.99 3.32 8.22
CA GLY A 92 12.16 2.31 9.27
C GLY A 92 11.10 1.20 9.32
N LEU A 93 10.15 1.15 8.37
CA LEU A 93 9.19 0.05 8.30
C LEU A 93 9.92 -1.25 7.92
N VAL A 94 9.72 -2.29 8.72
CA VAL A 94 10.06 -3.66 8.34
C VAL A 94 8.83 -4.27 7.65
N PRO A 95 8.85 -4.40 6.31
CA PRO A 95 7.70 -4.91 5.59
C PRO A 95 7.41 -6.39 5.92
N PRO A 96 6.13 -6.81 5.92
CA PRO A 96 5.80 -8.22 6.03
C PRO A 96 6.32 -9.00 4.82
N PRO A 97 6.60 -10.31 4.98
CA PRO A 97 7.04 -11.15 3.88
C PRO A 97 6.09 -11.06 2.68
N ARG A 98 6.65 -11.19 1.47
CA ARG A 98 5.91 -11.20 0.19
C ARG A 98 5.25 -9.90 -0.23
N VAL A 99 5.31 -8.80 0.54
CA VAL A 99 4.70 -7.52 0.10
C VAL A 99 5.32 -7.00 -1.21
N GLU A 100 6.64 -7.09 -1.37
CA GLU A 100 7.32 -6.72 -2.61
C GLU A 100 6.85 -7.56 -3.79
N TRP A 101 6.68 -8.86 -3.56
CA TRP A 101 6.18 -9.79 -4.58
C TRP A 101 4.76 -9.42 -5.00
N ILE A 102 3.84 -9.18 -4.05
CA ILE A 102 2.47 -8.73 -4.33
C ILE A 102 2.49 -7.40 -5.09
N ILE A 103 3.27 -6.41 -4.64
CA ILE A 103 3.39 -5.11 -5.31
C ILE A 103 3.88 -5.28 -6.75
N SER A 104 4.81 -6.20 -7.03
CA SER A 104 5.31 -6.45 -8.39
C SER A 104 4.20 -6.87 -9.37
N TYR A 105 3.16 -7.57 -8.89
CA TYR A 105 1.98 -7.92 -9.69
C TYR A 105 0.98 -6.78 -9.76
N LEU A 106 0.72 -6.07 -8.66
CA LEU A 106 -0.34 -5.06 -8.61
C LEU A 106 0.08 -3.75 -9.26
N HIS A 107 1.29 -3.27 -8.98
CA HIS A 107 1.75 -1.92 -9.28
C HIS A 107 1.66 -1.55 -10.76
N PRO A 108 2.11 -2.38 -11.73
CA PRO A 108 2.03 -2.02 -13.14
C PRO A 108 0.59 -1.84 -13.64
N HIS A 109 -0.39 -2.46 -12.99
CA HIS A 109 -1.81 -2.37 -13.36
C HIS A 109 -2.49 -1.22 -12.63
N PHE A 110 -2.23 -1.10 -11.33
CA PHE A 110 -2.79 -0.05 -10.49
C PHE A 110 -2.42 1.35 -11.01
N GLN A 111 -1.14 1.57 -11.34
CA GLN A 111 -0.65 2.88 -11.79
C GLN A 111 -1.28 3.37 -13.10
N ARG A 112 -1.77 2.45 -13.95
CA ARG A 112 -2.40 2.78 -15.24
C ARG A 112 -3.94 2.84 -15.17
N GLY A 113 -4.52 2.73 -13.97
CA GLY A 113 -5.98 2.56 -13.80
C GLY A 113 -6.49 1.23 -14.33
N GLY A 114 -5.62 0.22 -14.41
CA GLY A 114 -5.83 -1.04 -15.11
C GLY A 114 -6.98 -1.89 -14.56
N PHE A 115 -7.33 -1.76 -13.28
CA PHE A 115 -8.47 -2.48 -12.69
C PHE A 115 -9.82 -2.07 -13.29
N GLN A 116 -9.93 -0.89 -13.90
CA GLN A 116 -11.13 -0.46 -14.63
C GLN A 116 -11.03 -0.72 -16.14
N ARG A 117 -9.82 -0.84 -16.69
CA ARG A 117 -9.55 -0.91 -18.13
C ARG A 117 -9.32 -2.33 -18.66
N GLU A 118 -8.94 -3.26 -17.79
CA GLU A 118 -8.61 -4.65 -18.13
C GLU A 118 -9.35 -5.65 -17.21
N ALA A 119 -10.68 -5.52 -17.14
CA ALA A 119 -11.52 -6.34 -16.25
C ALA A 119 -11.47 -7.86 -16.55
N SER A 120 -11.01 -8.28 -17.73
CA SER A 120 -10.86 -9.69 -18.15
C SER A 120 -9.50 -10.30 -17.85
N ARG A 121 -8.61 -9.58 -17.13
CA ARG A 121 -7.29 -10.08 -16.76
C ARG A 121 -7.36 -11.35 -15.92
N SER A 122 -6.58 -12.35 -16.31
CA SER A 122 -6.34 -13.54 -15.49
C SER A 122 -5.17 -13.28 -14.55
N TRP A 123 -5.33 -13.73 -13.30
CA TRP A 123 -4.31 -13.64 -12.25
C TRP A 123 -3.79 -15.03 -11.90
N PRO A 124 -2.55 -15.13 -11.38
CA PRO A 124 -2.05 -16.38 -10.83
C PRO A 124 -3.03 -16.97 -9.80
N PRO A 125 -3.32 -18.28 -9.84
CA PRO A 125 -4.20 -18.92 -8.86
C PRO A 125 -3.73 -18.63 -7.43
N GLY A 126 -4.66 -18.22 -6.57
CA GLY A 126 -4.37 -17.92 -5.16
C GLY A 126 -3.79 -16.53 -4.88
N LEU A 127 -3.45 -15.74 -5.90
CA LEU A 127 -2.87 -14.41 -5.72
C LEU A 127 -3.76 -13.50 -4.85
N ALA A 128 -5.07 -13.50 -5.05
CA ALA A 128 -6.00 -12.69 -4.27
C ALA A 128 -5.95 -13.05 -2.77
N ARG A 129 -5.91 -14.34 -2.43
CA ARG A 129 -5.80 -14.81 -1.04
C ARG A 129 -4.47 -14.37 -0.42
N ASP A 130 -3.37 -14.56 -1.14
CA ASP A 130 -2.04 -14.15 -0.70
C ASP A 130 -1.96 -12.64 -0.48
N ALA A 131 -2.56 -11.85 -1.38
CA ALA A 131 -2.61 -10.41 -1.30
C ALA A 131 -3.40 -9.93 -0.07
N CYS A 132 -4.53 -10.58 0.25
CA CYS A 132 -5.29 -10.28 1.46
C CYS A 132 -4.53 -10.62 2.74
N GLU A 133 -3.81 -11.75 2.78
CA GLU A 133 -2.96 -12.11 3.92
C GLU A 133 -1.86 -11.07 4.15
N VAL A 134 -1.18 -10.64 3.08
CA VAL A 134 -0.19 -9.54 3.15
C VAL A 134 -0.83 -8.24 3.65
N GLY A 135 -2.03 -7.89 3.17
CA GLY A 135 -2.77 -6.72 3.64
C GLY A 135 -3.04 -6.77 5.15
N ARG A 136 -3.50 -7.92 5.67
CA ARG A 136 -3.73 -8.13 7.11
C ARG A 136 -2.43 -8.01 7.92
N HIS A 137 -1.33 -8.60 7.45
CA HIS A 137 -0.03 -8.48 8.13
C HIS A 137 0.49 -7.04 8.14
N LEU A 138 0.29 -6.29 7.05
CA LEU A 138 0.72 -4.90 6.96
C LEU A 138 -0.09 -3.99 7.90
N VAL A 139 -1.40 -4.20 8.02
CA VAL A 139 -2.25 -3.53 9.03
C VAL A 139 -1.69 -3.77 10.44
N GLN A 140 -1.37 -5.01 10.78
CA GLN A 140 -0.85 -5.36 12.10
C GLN A 140 0.53 -4.72 12.36
N ALA A 141 1.44 -4.78 11.39
CA ALA A 141 2.77 -4.19 11.50
C ALA A 141 2.69 -2.67 11.78
N ILE A 142 1.80 -1.97 11.08
CA ILE A 142 1.65 -0.51 11.25
C ILE A 142 0.97 -0.17 12.59
N ARG A 143 -0.07 -0.91 12.98
CA ARG A 143 -0.72 -0.72 14.30
C ARG A 143 0.26 -0.93 15.45
N LEU A 144 1.09 -1.96 15.39
CA LEU A 144 2.11 -2.22 16.40
C LEU A 144 3.18 -1.11 16.44
N HIS A 145 3.46 -0.46 15.32
CA HIS A 145 4.37 0.68 15.31
C HIS A 145 3.75 1.91 15.97
N VAL A 146 2.49 2.24 15.65
CA VAL A 146 1.77 3.37 16.26
C VAL A 146 1.64 3.22 17.78
N LEU A 147 1.47 2.01 18.30
CA LEU A 147 1.36 1.76 19.74
C LEU A 147 2.68 1.91 20.51
N HIS A 148 3.83 1.90 19.83
CA HIS A 148 5.16 1.95 20.46
C HIS A 148 5.98 3.20 20.08
N ALA A 149 5.40 4.11 19.28
CA ALA A 149 5.99 5.40 18.90
C ALA A 149 5.61 6.50 19.91
#